data_AF-A0A3T0LXC4-F1
#
_entry.id   AF-A0A3T0LXC4-F1
#
_cell.length_a   1.000
_cell.length_b   1.000
_cell.length_c   1.000
_cell.angle_alpha   90.00
_cell.angle_beta   90.00
_cell.angle_gamma   90.00
#
_symmetry.space_group_name_H-M   'P 1'
#
loop_
_entity.id
_entity.type
_entity.pdbx_description
1 polymer ?
#
loop_
_entity_poly.entity_id
_entity_poly.type
_entity_poly.pdbx_seq_one_letter_code
_entity_poly.pdbx_strand_id
1 'polypeptide(L)'
;MKVKVYRFEPTVEEGEHYDCFDVPVIFEEKWTVMNVLDYIQEHCDSSLSYYKHSACGHGICGRCTLMVDGTPSLACTHVIEKGDEIVLEPLKGRKKVKDLVTI
;
A
#
# COMPACT_ATOMS: atom_id res chain seq x y z
N MET A 1 -9.36 -8.78 -6.96
CA MET A 1 -9.52 -7.31 -6.97
C MET A 1 -8.28 -6.73 -7.62
N LYS A 2 -8.43 -5.73 -8.48
CA LYS A 2 -7.27 -5.05 -9.08
C LYS A 2 -6.70 -4.04 -8.08
N VAL A 3 -5.40 -4.06 -7.86
CA VAL A 3 -4.70 -3.16 -6.96
C VAL A 3 -3.67 -2.39 -7.77
N LYS A 4 -3.87 -1.09 -7.92
CA LYS A 4 -2.90 -0.17 -8.52
C LYS A 4 -1.99 0.37 -7.43
N VAL A 5 -0.70 0.12 -7.55
CA VAL A 5 0.29 0.56 -6.57
C VAL A 5 1.25 1.53 -7.24
N TYR A 6 1.37 2.72 -6.66
CA TYR A 6 2.39 3.68 -7.06
C TYR A 6 3.79 3.16 -6.73
N ARG A 7 4.68 3.20 -7.71
CA ARG A 7 6.09 2.81 -7.62
C ARG A 7 6.98 4.02 -7.80
N PHE A 8 8.08 4.05 -7.05
CA PHE A 8 9.09 5.10 -7.16
C PHE A 8 10.46 4.58 -6.78
N GLU A 9 11.40 4.70 -7.71
CA GLU A 9 12.81 4.43 -7.49
C GLU A 9 13.63 5.72 -7.69
N PRO A 10 14.21 6.31 -6.63
CA PRO A 10 14.90 7.60 -6.71
C PRO A 10 16.16 7.59 -7.58
N THR A 11 16.70 6.41 -7.90
CA THR A 11 17.91 6.25 -8.71
C THR A 11 17.63 6.18 -10.22
N VAL A 12 16.35 6.17 -10.63
CA VAL A 12 15.93 6.03 -12.04
C VAL A 12 15.24 7.32 -12.50
N GLU A 13 15.67 7.86 -13.64
CA GLU A 13 15.21 9.14 -14.20
C GLU A 13 13.69 9.15 -14.50
N GLU A 14 13.15 8.02 -14.97
CA GLU A 14 11.71 7.75 -15.14
C GLU A 14 11.22 6.74 -14.11
N GLY A 15 11.61 6.94 -12.83
CA GLY A 15 11.35 5.97 -11.76
C GLY A 15 9.90 5.92 -11.25
N GLU A 16 9.02 6.83 -11.68
CA GLU A 16 7.64 6.94 -11.21
C GLU A 16 6.66 6.25 -12.17
N HIS A 17 5.95 5.23 -11.68
CA HIS A 17 4.94 4.50 -12.46
C HIS A 17 3.91 3.84 -11.56
N TYR A 18 2.92 3.19 -12.17
CA TYR A 18 1.94 2.37 -11.47
C TYR A 18 2.04 0.92 -11.92
N ASP A 19 2.15 0.03 -10.94
CA ASP A 19 1.99 -1.40 -11.16
C ASP A 19 0.56 -1.82 -10.84
N CYS A 20 0.06 -2.82 -11.57
CA CYS A 20 -1.25 -3.41 -11.34
C CYS A 20 -1.10 -4.85 -10.89
N PHE A 21 -1.69 -5.20 -9.75
CA PHE A 21 -1.69 -6.55 -9.21
C PHE A 21 -3.13 -7.07 -9.09
N ASP A 22 -3.33 -8.35 -9.40
CA ASP A 22 -4.59 -9.05 -9.13
C ASP A 22 -4.48 -9.79 -7.79
N VAL A 23 -5.17 -9.29 -6.77
CA VAL A 23 -5.11 -9.82 -5.40
C VAL A 23 -6.40 -10.56 -5.05
N PRO A 24 -6.34 -11.80 -4.54
CA PRO A 24 -7.50 -12.57 -4.11
C PRO A 24 -7.95 -12.14 -2.70
N VAL A 25 -8.46 -10.91 -2.59
CA VAL A 25 -8.94 -10.35 -1.32
C VAL A 25 -10.07 -11.20 -0.73
N ILE A 26 -9.91 -11.60 0.53
CA ILE A 26 -10.94 -12.34 1.28
C ILE A 26 -11.77 -11.35 2.10
N PHE A 27 -12.92 -10.95 1.57
CA PHE A 27 -13.76 -9.90 2.17
C PHE A 27 -14.39 -10.34 3.49
N GLU A 28 -14.74 -11.62 3.63
CA GLU A 28 -15.34 -12.20 4.83
C GLU A 28 -14.40 -12.12 6.04
N GLU A 29 -13.08 -12.15 5.79
CA GLU A 29 -12.03 -12.01 6.81
C GLU A 29 -11.64 -10.56 7.09
N LYS A 30 -12.30 -9.59 6.44
CA LYS A 30 -12.02 -8.16 6.58
C LYS A 30 -10.56 -7.81 6.33
N TRP A 31 -9.99 -8.33 5.24
CA TRP A 31 -8.65 -7.98 4.81
C TRP A 31 -8.47 -6.46 4.79
N THR A 32 -7.36 -6.02 5.37
CA THR A 32 -6.94 -4.63 5.37
C THR A 32 -6.03 -4.33 4.19
N VAL A 33 -5.79 -3.06 3.92
CA VAL A 33 -4.77 -2.63 2.95
C VAL A 33 -3.40 -3.23 3.29
N MET A 34 -3.07 -3.40 4.57
CA MET A 34 -1.83 -4.08 4.97
C MET A 34 -1.79 -5.54 4.52
N ASN A 35 -2.91 -6.29 4.64
CA ASN A 35 -2.96 -7.67 4.14
C ASN A 35 -2.76 -7.74 2.61
N VAL A 36 -3.31 -6.76 1.88
CA VAL A 36 -3.10 -6.63 0.43
C VAL A 36 -1.63 -6.37 0.11
N LEU A 37 -0.98 -5.44 0.81
CA LEU A 37 0.44 -5.13 0.62
C LEU A 37 1.35 -6.33 0.96
N ASP A 38 1.07 -7.01 2.07
CA ASP A 38 1.79 -8.23 2.47
C ASP A 38 1.60 -9.34 1.42
N TYR A 39 0.38 -9.56 0.92
CA TYR A 39 0.13 -10.53 -0.15
C TYR A 39 0.93 -10.18 -1.43
N ILE A 40 0.90 -8.92 -1.86
CA ILE A 40 1.67 -8.48 -3.05
C ILE A 40 3.15 -8.74 -2.84
N GLN A 41 3.71 -8.38 -1.67
CA GLN A 41 5.12 -8.59 -1.39
C GLN A 41 5.50 -10.07 -1.35
N GLU A 42 4.66 -10.92 -0.76
CA GLU A 42 4.97 -12.34 -0.55
C GLU A 42 4.75 -13.18 -1.81
N HIS A 43 3.80 -12.81 -2.68
CA HIS A 43 3.36 -13.65 -3.79
C HIS A 43 3.52 -13.03 -5.17
N CYS A 44 3.63 -11.71 -5.30
CA CYS A 44 3.66 -11.03 -6.59
C CYS A 44 4.99 -10.33 -6.87
N ASP A 45 5.43 -9.45 -5.98
CA ASP A 45 6.65 -8.66 -6.12
C ASP A 45 7.26 -8.31 -4.76
N SER A 46 8.34 -9.00 -4.42
CA SER A 46 9.08 -8.80 -3.16
C SER A 46 9.88 -7.50 -3.09
N SER A 47 9.98 -6.74 -4.19
CA SER A 47 10.69 -5.45 -4.23
C SER A 47 9.85 -4.27 -3.73
N LEU A 48 8.53 -4.47 -3.54
CA LEU A 48 7.61 -3.42 -3.09
C LEU A 48 7.97 -2.94 -1.67
N SER A 49 8.19 -1.62 -1.55
CA SER A 49 8.56 -0.96 -0.29
C SER A 49 7.39 -0.21 0.35
N TYR A 50 7.11 -0.54 1.61
CA TYR A 50 6.08 0.11 2.44
C TYR A 50 6.41 -0.05 3.92
N TYR A 51 5.78 0.76 4.79
CA TYR A 51 5.91 0.58 6.23
C TYR A 51 5.06 -0.59 6.72
N LYS A 52 5.70 -1.71 7.06
CA LYS A 52 5.03 -2.84 7.72
C LYS A 52 4.47 -2.49 9.09
N HIS A 53 3.43 -3.22 9.49
CA HIS A 53 2.73 -3.04 10.76
C HIS A 53 3.29 -3.87 11.92
N SER A 54 4.40 -4.60 11.73
CA SER A 54 4.97 -5.59 12.67
C SER A 54 5.23 -5.07 14.10
N ALA A 55 5.27 -3.76 14.30
CA ALA A 55 5.43 -3.14 15.60
C ALA A 55 4.11 -2.77 16.31
N CYS A 56 2.99 -2.66 15.60
CA CYS A 56 1.76 -2.07 16.16
C CYS A 56 0.48 -2.83 15.81
N GLY A 57 0.11 -2.95 14.53
CA GLY A 57 -1.15 -3.58 14.09
C GLY A 57 -2.48 -2.95 14.57
N HIS A 58 -2.47 -1.95 15.44
CA HIS A 58 -3.67 -1.39 16.10
C HIS A 58 -3.80 0.14 15.93
N GLY A 59 -3.15 0.70 14.90
CA GLY A 59 -3.29 2.11 14.51
C GLY A 59 -2.57 3.16 15.38
N ILE A 60 -1.86 2.78 16.45
CA ILE A 60 -1.29 3.76 17.40
C ILE A 60 -0.01 4.46 16.91
N CYS A 61 0.78 3.81 16.05
CA CYS A 61 2.10 4.35 15.67
C CYS A 61 2.05 5.33 14.48
N GLY A 62 0.96 5.33 13.70
CA GLY A 62 0.80 6.19 12.52
C GLY A 62 1.76 5.92 11.35
N ARG A 63 2.65 4.92 11.43
CA ARG A 63 3.72 4.74 10.43
C ARG A 63 3.25 4.24 9.08
N CYS A 64 2.23 3.38 9.05
CA CYS A 64 1.67 2.82 7.81
C CYS A 64 0.63 3.74 7.15
N THR A 65 0.74 5.05 7.33
CA THR A 65 -0.16 6.02 6.69
C THR A 65 0.22 6.15 5.23
N LEU A 66 -0.74 5.92 4.34
CA LEU A 66 -0.61 6.08 2.88
C LEU A 66 -1.94 6.56 2.31
N MET A 67 -2.00 6.86 1.01
CA MET A 67 -3.23 7.23 0.34
C MET A 67 -3.94 5.99 -0.18
N VAL A 68 -5.21 5.83 0.17
CA VAL A 68 -6.11 4.81 -0.36
C VAL A 68 -7.20 5.54 -1.13
N ASP A 69 -7.25 5.35 -2.45
CA ASP A 69 -8.18 6.05 -3.35
C ASP A 69 -8.20 7.58 -3.11
N GLY A 70 -7.01 8.15 -2.94
CA GLY A 70 -6.83 9.59 -2.70
C GLY A 70 -7.14 10.06 -1.28
N THR A 71 -7.53 9.18 -0.36
CA THR A 71 -7.80 9.49 1.05
C THR A 71 -6.67 8.99 1.96
N PRO A 72 -6.10 9.83 2.84
CA PRO A 72 -5.06 9.36 3.77
C PRO A 72 -5.65 8.37 4.77
N SER A 73 -5.07 7.18 4.85
CA SER A 73 -5.56 6.07 5.67
C SER A 73 -4.40 5.29 6.28
N LEU A 74 -4.66 4.66 7.43
CA LEU A 74 -3.74 3.71 8.04
C LEU A 74 -3.93 2.33 7.41
N ALA A 75 -2.91 1.83 6.72
CA ALA A 75 -3.01 0.57 6.00
C ALA A 75 -3.38 -0.62 6.91
N CYS A 76 -2.93 -0.63 8.18
CA CYS A 76 -3.21 -1.72 9.11
C CYS A 76 -4.62 -1.74 9.70
N THR A 77 -5.40 -0.67 9.54
CA THR A 77 -6.77 -0.58 10.07
C THR A 77 -7.82 -0.30 9.00
N HIS A 78 -7.40 0.16 7.81
CA HIS A 78 -8.30 0.38 6.69
C HIS A 78 -8.69 -0.96 6.07
N VAL A 79 -9.93 -1.39 6.32
CA VAL A 79 -10.52 -2.61 5.75
C VAL A 79 -10.87 -2.37 4.29
N ILE A 80 -10.55 -3.33 3.42
CA ILE A 80 -10.89 -3.28 2.00
C ILE A 80 -12.40 -3.47 1.84
N GLU A 81 -13.04 -2.53 1.17
CA GLU A 81 -14.45 -2.64 0.79
C GLU A 81 -14.61 -3.37 -0.55
N LYS A 82 -15.80 -3.90 -0.80
CA LYS A 82 -16.10 -4.58 -2.07
C LYS A 82 -16.01 -3.56 -3.22
N GLY A 83 -15.20 -3.89 -4.22
CA GLY A 83 -15.01 -3.07 -5.41
C GLY A 83 -14.14 -3.78 -6.44
N ASP A 84 -14.03 -3.18 -7.63
CA ASP A 84 -13.27 -3.75 -8.74
C ASP A 84 -11.78 -3.38 -8.67
N GLU A 85 -11.48 -2.15 -8.20
CA GLU A 85 -10.14 -1.57 -8.18
C GLU A 85 -9.91 -0.74 -6.92
N ILE A 86 -8.66 -0.71 -6.43
CA ILE A 86 -8.16 0.19 -5.39
C ILE A 86 -6.81 0.78 -5.82
N VAL A 87 -6.58 2.05 -5.51
CA VAL A 87 -5.33 2.78 -5.83
C VAL A 87 -4.59 3.13 -4.54
N LEU A 88 -3.33 2.72 -4.46
CA LEU A 88 -2.44 2.96 -3.33
C LEU A 88 -1.30 3.90 -3.74
N GLU A 89 -1.19 5.04 -3.04
CA GLU A 89 -0.15 6.05 -3.30
C GLU A 89 0.60 6.43 -2.00
N PRO A 90 1.86 6.90 -2.10
CA PRO A 90 2.56 7.46 -0.94
C PRO A 90 1.82 8.65 -0.36
N LEU A 91 1.99 8.88 0.95
CA LEU A 91 1.34 9.99 1.64
C LEU A 91 1.70 11.35 1.01
N LYS A 92 0.66 12.10 0.62
CA LYS A 92 0.81 13.42 -0.01
C LYS A 92 1.47 14.42 0.95
N GLY A 93 2.31 15.29 0.40
CA GLY A 93 3.00 16.35 1.16
C GLY A 93 4.21 15.89 1.97
N ARG A 94 4.64 14.63 1.83
CA ARG A 94 5.89 14.11 2.41
C ARG A 94 6.95 13.82 1.36
N LYS A 95 8.20 13.70 1.78
CA LYS A 95 9.30 13.36 0.87
C LYS A 95 9.23 11.86 0.56
N LYS A 96 9.07 11.52 -0.72
CA LYS A 96 9.11 10.12 -1.21
C LYS A 96 10.53 9.57 -1.03
N VAL A 97 10.64 8.36 -0.46
CA VAL A 97 11.90 7.64 -0.29
C VAL A 97 11.98 6.51 -1.33
N LYS A 98 10.99 5.62 -1.34
CA LYS A 98 10.83 4.52 -2.31
C LYS A 98 9.39 4.00 -2.26
N ASP A 99 8.77 3.79 -3.41
CA ASP A 99 7.38 3.32 -3.54
C ASP A 99 6.41 4.07 -2.59
N LEU A 100 5.89 3.39 -1.56
CA LEU A 100 4.92 3.93 -0.59
C LEU A 100 5.60 4.49 0.68
N VAL A 101 6.93 4.45 0.77
CA VAL A 101 7.70 4.94 1.92
C VAL A 101 7.97 6.43 1.79
N THR A 102 7.59 7.19 2.82
CA THR A 102 7.77 8.66 2.89
C THR A 102 8.33 9.11 4.24
N ILE A 103 9.13 10.17 4.25
CA ILE A 103 9.65 10.84 5.46
C ILE A 103 9.23 12.31 5.55
#